data_AF-A0A368TMP7-F1
#
_entry.id   AF-A0A368TMP7-F1
#
_cell.length_a   1.000
_cell.length_b   1.000
_cell.length_c   1.000
_cell.angle_alpha   90.00
_cell.angle_beta   90.00
_cell.angle_gamma   90.00
#
_symmetry.space_group_name_H-M   'P 1'
#
loop_
_entity.id
_entity.type
_entity.pdbx_description
1 polymer ?
#
loop_
_entity_poly.entity_id
_entity_poly.type
_entity_poly.pdbx_seq_one_letter_code
_entity_poly.pdbx_strand_id
1 'polypeptide(L)'
;MAVFVLGKNKQPLMPCSEKRTRLLLERGRAVVVNLTPFVIRLRDRCLSDCALQPTLLGIDPGSKETGLALMRLEENATDEQAPAIRHVLCLFQLVHRGFQIRQALAQRRGFRSRRRSKNLRYRKPRFDNRTRKEDWLPPSLQHRVDATMAWVDKLCRWAPVTHLSMELVRFDLQKMENPEISGIEYQQDTLLGYEVREYLLEK
;
A
#
# COMPACT_ATOMS: atom_id res chain seq x y z
N MET A 1 -5.86 -16.49 -12.06
CA MET A 1 -4.83 -15.78 -11.28
C MET A 1 -3.60 -16.66 -11.16
N ALA A 2 -2.37 -16.13 -11.19
CA ALA A 2 -1.20 -16.99 -11.00
C ALA A 2 -1.14 -17.53 -9.55
N VAL A 3 -0.68 -18.76 -9.39
CA VAL A 3 -0.44 -19.40 -8.09
C VAL A 3 1.02 -19.25 -7.72
N PHE A 4 1.30 -18.82 -6.49
CA PHE A 4 2.66 -18.72 -5.98
C PHE A 4 3.27 -20.09 -5.72
N VAL A 5 4.55 -20.23 -6.06
CA VAL A 5 5.26 -21.50 -5.97
C VAL A 5 6.53 -21.31 -5.16
N LEU A 6 6.72 -22.14 -4.15
CA LEU A 6 7.96 -22.24 -3.40
C LEU A 6 8.71 -23.51 -3.80
N GLY A 7 10.03 -23.46 -3.81
CA GLY A 7 10.89 -24.64 -3.92
C GLY A 7 10.90 -25.46 -2.63
N LYS A 8 11.53 -26.63 -2.67
CA LYS A 8 11.68 -27.55 -1.54
C LYS A 8 12.16 -26.85 -0.26
N ASN A 9 13.11 -25.92 -0.42
CA ASN A 9 13.73 -25.11 0.65
C ASN A 9 12.95 -23.82 0.99
N LYS A 10 11.69 -23.70 0.57
CA LYS A 10 10.81 -22.53 0.78
C LYS A 10 11.27 -21.24 0.11
N GLN A 11 12.23 -21.31 -0.82
CA GLN A 11 12.63 -20.18 -1.65
C GLN A 11 11.59 -19.92 -2.75
N PRO A 12 11.32 -18.65 -3.09
CA PRO A 12 10.32 -18.32 -4.11
C PRO A 12 10.77 -18.75 -5.50
N LEU A 13 9.86 -19.39 -6.25
CA LEU A 13 10.01 -19.75 -7.65
C LEU A 13 9.01 -18.97 -8.50
N MET A 14 9.12 -19.09 -9.83
CA MET A 14 8.16 -18.48 -10.73
C MET A 14 6.72 -18.95 -10.45
N PRO A 15 5.75 -18.02 -10.31
CA PRO A 15 4.34 -18.38 -10.23
C PRO A 15 3.89 -19.17 -11.45
N CYS A 16 2.88 -20.02 -11.27
CA CYS A 16 2.36 -20.87 -12.34
C CYS A 16 0.84 -20.76 -12.51
N SER A 17 0.31 -21.31 -13.59
CA SER A 17 -1.13 -21.33 -13.82
C SER A 17 -1.85 -22.27 -12.85
N GLU A 18 -3.12 -22.00 -12.60
CA GLU A 18 -4.00 -22.86 -11.80
C GLU A 18 -4.04 -24.30 -12.33
N LYS A 19 -4.09 -24.47 -13.67
CA LYS A 19 -4.01 -25.78 -14.33
C LYS A 19 -2.73 -26.54 -13.93
N ARG A 20 -1.57 -25.87 -13.96
CA ARG A 20 -0.29 -26.49 -13.60
C ARG A 20 -0.25 -26.82 -12.11
N THR A 21 -0.75 -25.94 -11.26
CA THR A 21 -0.89 -26.16 -9.82
C THR A 21 -1.72 -27.41 -9.52
N ARG A 22 -2.89 -27.54 -10.13
CA ARG A 22 -3.76 -28.71 -9.96
C ARG A 22 -3.04 -30.00 -10.33
N LEU A 23 -2.39 -30.05 -11.50
CA LEU A 23 -1.62 -31.21 -11.94
C LEU A 23 -0.46 -31.55 -10.99
N LEU A 24 0.22 -30.55 -10.42
CA LEU A 24 1.29 -30.77 -9.45
C LEU A 24 0.77 -31.36 -8.14
N LEU A 25 -0.41 -30.94 -7.68
CA LEU A 25 -1.05 -31.45 -6.48
C LEU A 25 -1.60 -32.87 -6.70
N GLU A 26 -2.32 -33.12 -7.79
CA GLU A 26 -2.86 -34.45 -8.15
C GLU A 26 -1.75 -35.50 -8.28
N ARG A 27 -0.59 -35.11 -8.82
CA ARG A 27 0.58 -35.98 -8.96
C ARG A 27 1.42 -36.09 -7.68
N GLY A 28 1.01 -35.48 -6.58
CA GLY A 28 1.74 -35.50 -5.31
C GLY A 28 3.09 -34.78 -5.33
N ARG A 29 3.39 -33.96 -6.34
CA ARG A 29 4.67 -33.23 -6.49
C ARG A 29 4.72 -31.94 -5.70
N ALA A 30 3.56 -31.42 -5.29
CA ALA A 30 3.46 -30.21 -4.49
C ALA A 30 2.60 -30.40 -3.24
N VAL A 31 2.73 -29.49 -2.29
CA VAL A 31 1.87 -29.35 -1.12
C VAL A 31 1.34 -27.94 -1.02
N VAL A 32 0.13 -27.77 -0.50
CA VAL A 32 -0.41 -26.45 -0.17
C VAL A 32 0.27 -25.94 1.10
N VAL A 33 0.70 -24.68 1.08
CA VAL A 33 1.34 -24.00 2.23
C VAL A 33 0.49 -22.85 2.75
N ASN A 34 -0.28 -22.20 1.88
CA ASN A 34 -1.20 -21.13 2.25
C ASN A 34 -2.41 -21.13 1.32
N LEU A 35 -3.58 -20.71 1.83
CA LEU A 35 -4.82 -20.65 1.06
C LEU A 35 -5.06 -19.26 0.46
N THR A 36 -4.67 -18.19 1.16
CA THR A 36 -4.92 -16.82 0.70
C THR A 36 -3.72 -15.90 0.95
N PRO A 37 -2.98 -15.51 -0.11
CA PRO A 37 -3.09 -16.05 -1.47
C PRO A 37 -2.74 -17.55 -1.52
N PHE A 38 -3.19 -18.25 -2.55
CA PHE A 38 -2.92 -19.67 -2.70
C PHE A 38 -1.43 -19.87 -3.04
N VAL A 39 -0.74 -20.61 -2.17
CA VAL A 39 0.70 -20.88 -2.31
C VAL A 39 0.94 -22.38 -2.20
N ILE A 40 1.66 -22.92 -3.16
CA ILE A 40 2.13 -24.31 -3.13
C ILE A 40 3.65 -24.37 -2.94
N ARG A 41 4.14 -25.49 -2.42
CA ARG A 41 5.56 -25.81 -2.35
C ARG A 41 5.85 -27.11 -3.09
N LEU A 42 6.81 -27.07 -4.00
CA LEU A 42 7.31 -28.25 -4.71
C LEU A 42 8.15 -29.13 -3.76
N ARG A 43 8.01 -30.45 -3.89
CA ARG A 43 8.79 -31.42 -3.09
C ARG A 43 10.13 -31.77 -3.72
N ASP A 44 10.25 -31.58 -5.03
CA ASP A 44 11.27 -32.20 -5.89
C ASP A 44 12.13 -31.19 -6.66
N ARG A 45 11.96 -29.89 -6.43
CA ARG A 45 12.72 -28.82 -7.09
C ARG A 45 13.17 -27.76 -6.11
N CYS A 46 14.40 -27.29 -6.30
CA CYS A 46 15.00 -26.15 -5.61
C CYS A 46 15.19 -24.97 -6.57
N LEU A 47 15.55 -23.81 -6.03
CA LEU A 47 15.86 -22.61 -6.81
C LEU A 47 17.00 -22.84 -7.80
N SER A 48 18.03 -23.60 -7.40
CA SER A 48 19.16 -24.01 -8.25
C SER A 48 18.74 -24.76 -9.52
N ASP A 49 17.58 -25.41 -9.51
CA ASP A 49 17.10 -26.25 -10.60
C ASP A 49 16.20 -25.48 -11.58
N CYS A 50 16.05 -24.17 -11.36
CA CYS A 50 15.06 -23.33 -12.00
C CYS A 50 15.69 -22.07 -12.59
N ALA A 51 15.33 -21.74 -13.84
CA ALA A 51 15.56 -20.42 -14.39
C ALA A 51 14.43 -19.49 -13.94
N LEU A 52 14.78 -18.29 -13.45
CA LEU A 52 13.83 -17.25 -13.08
C LEU A 52 13.77 -16.18 -14.17
N GLN A 53 12.62 -15.54 -14.28
CA GLN A 53 12.44 -14.36 -15.12
C GLN A 53 12.32 -13.13 -14.22
N PRO A 54 12.79 -11.96 -14.64
CA PRO A 54 12.66 -10.75 -13.84
C PRO A 54 11.19 -10.46 -13.53
N THR A 55 10.90 -10.06 -12.30
CA THR A 55 9.55 -9.67 -11.90
C THR A 55 9.53 -8.33 -11.18
N LEU A 56 8.50 -7.54 -11.50
CA LEU A 56 8.25 -6.21 -10.99
C LEU A 56 7.04 -6.26 -10.06
N LEU A 57 7.17 -5.71 -8.86
CA LEU A 57 6.04 -5.38 -8.02
C LEU A 57 5.72 -3.88 -8.16
N GLY A 58 4.61 -3.58 -8.84
CA GLY A 58 4.05 -2.24 -8.97
C GLY A 58 3.14 -1.90 -7.78
N ILE A 59 3.29 -0.69 -7.26
CA ILE A 59 2.55 -0.18 -6.11
C ILE A 59 1.85 1.13 -6.52
N ASP A 60 0.53 1.15 -6.40
CA ASP A 60 -0.30 2.34 -6.62
C ASP A 60 -0.94 2.74 -5.28
N PRO A 61 -0.35 3.69 -4.53
CA PRO A 61 -0.81 4.06 -3.20
C PRO A 61 -2.02 5.00 -3.26
N GLY A 62 -3.20 4.49 -2.87
CA GLY A 62 -4.40 5.31 -2.72
C GLY A 62 -4.77 5.61 -1.27
N SER A 63 -5.75 6.50 -1.09
CA SER A 63 -6.17 6.96 0.23
C SER A 63 -6.97 5.92 1.02
N LYS A 64 -7.82 5.17 0.32
CA LYS A 64 -8.67 4.09 0.84
C LYS A 64 -8.08 2.71 0.54
N GLU A 65 -7.47 2.57 -0.62
CA GLU A 65 -6.99 1.29 -1.15
C GLU A 65 -5.63 1.49 -1.80
N THR A 66 -4.76 0.48 -1.73
CA THR A 66 -3.51 0.44 -2.49
C THR A 66 -3.60 -0.69 -3.50
N GLY A 67 -3.39 -0.38 -4.78
CA GLY A 67 -3.21 -1.37 -5.82
C GLY A 67 -1.81 -1.98 -5.74
N LEU A 68 -1.71 -3.30 -5.83
CA LEU A 68 -0.43 -4.00 -5.99
C LEU A 68 -0.52 -4.92 -7.20
N ALA A 69 0.47 -4.85 -8.08
CA ALA A 69 0.53 -5.67 -9.28
C ALA A 69 1.86 -6.40 -9.35
N LEU A 70 1.83 -7.74 -9.34
CA LEU A 70 3.01 -8.54 -9.63
C LEU A 70 3.04 -8.85 -11.12
N MET A 71 4.13 -8.45 -11.78
CA MET A 71 4.31 -8.56 -13.23
C MET A 71 5.61 -9.29 -13.54
N ARG A 72 5.60 -10.08 -14.60
CA ARG A 72 6.82 -10.58 -15.23
C ARG A 72 7.25 -9.58 -16.30
N LEU A 73 8.55 -9.32 -16.35
CA LEU A 73 9.15 -8.50 -17.40
C LEU A 73 9.69 -9.42 -18.50
N GLU A 74 9.41 -9.04 -19.73
CA GLU A 74 10.02 -9.61 -20.93
C GLU A 74 10.78 -8.50 -21.65
N GLU A 75 12.07 -8.74 -21.88
CA GLU A 75 12.94 -7.81 -22.61
C GLU A 75 12.57 -7.83 -24.09
N ASN A 76 12.49 -6.65 -24.72
CA ASN A 76 12.27 -6.55 -26.15
C ASN A 76 13.56 -6.95 -26.86
N ALA A 77 13.59 -8.13 -27.47
CA ALA A 77 14.75 -8.64 -28.19
C ALA A 77 15.14 -7.80 -29.43
N THR A 78 14.26 -6.90 -29.89
CA THR A 78 14.39 -6.15 -31.15
C THR A 78 14.84 -4.71 -30.97
N ASP A 79 14.69 -4.12 -29.78
CA ASP A 79 15.01 -2.71 -29.55
C ASP A 79 15.29 -2.47 -28.05
N GLU A 80 16.55 -2.23 -27.68
CA GLU A 80 16.98 -2.00 -26.29
C GLU A 80 16.36 -0.72 -25.68
N GLN A 81 15.88 0.21 -26.52
CA GLN A 81 15.21 1.42 -26.04
C GLN A 81 13.69 1.27 -25.89
N ALA A 82 13.09 0.16 -26.36
CA ALA A 82 11.66 -0.05 -26.25
C ALA A 82 11.28 -0.54 -24.83
N PRO A 83 10.18 -0.03 -24.25
CA PRO A 83 9.78 -0.39 -22.89
C PRO A 83 9.47 -1.88 -22.76
N ALA A 84 10.07 -2.55 -21.78
CA ALA A 84 9.87 -3.98 -21.52
C ALA A 84 8.39 -4.35 -21.42
N ILE A 85 8.01 -5.47 -22.04
CA ILE A 85 6.63 -5.96 -22.03
C ILE A 85 6.32 -6.48 -20.62
N ARG A 86 5.21 -6.02 -20.05
CA ARG A 86 4.77 -6.37 -18.69
C ARG A 86 3.63 -7.37 -18.76
N HIS A 87 3.88 -8.59 -18.29
CA HIS A 87 2.87 -9.63 -18.18
C HIS A 87 2.34 -9.70 -16.74
N VAL A 88 1.08 -9.32 -16.54
CA VAL A 88 0.45 -9.35 -15.21
C VAL A 88 0.27 -10.78 -14.73
N LEU A 89 0.84 -11.11 -13.57
CA LEU A 89 0.68 -12.42 -12.92
C LEU A 89 -0.45 -12.39 -11.89
N CYS A 90 -0.44 -11.38 -11.03
CA CYS A 90 -1.41 -11.20 -9.94
C CYS A 90 -1.71 -9.72 -9.71
N LEU A 91 -2.95 -9.43 -9.36
CA LEU A 91 -3.41 -8.12 -8.91
C LEU A 91 -3.97 -8.26 -7.49
N PHE A 92 -3.64 -7.30 -6.63
CA PHE A 92 -4.16 -7.21 -5.27
C PHE A 92 -4.70 -5.80 -5.03
N GLN A 93 -5.76 -5.75 -4.23
CA GLN A 93 -6.34 -4.52 -3.72
C GLN A 93 -6.23 -4.56 -2.19
N LEU A 94 -5.33 -3.76 -1.65
CA LEU A 94 -5.15 -3.63 -0.21
C LEU A 94 -6.10 -2.57 0.32
N VAL A 95 -7.18 -3.00 0.98
CA VAL A 95 -8.14 -2.10 1.62
C VAL A 95 -7.59 -1.61 2.97
N HIS A 96 -7.42 -0.30 3.12
CA HIS A 96 -6.90 0.32 4.33
C HIS A 96 -7.99 0.58 5.36
N ARG A 97 -7.62 0.52 6.64
CA ARG A 97 -8.49 0.90 7.77
C ARG A 97 -8.30 2.35 8.23
N GLY A 98 -7.62 3.16 7.42
CA GLY A 98 -7.25 4.54 7.77
C GLY A 98 -8.47 5.41 8.12
N PHE A 99 -9.59 5.22 7.42
CA PHE A 99 -10.83 5.93 7.69
C PHE A 99 -11.44 5.56 9.05
N GLN A 100 -11.54 4.26 9.38
CA GLN A 100 -12.03 3.82 10.69
C GLN A 100 -11.14 4.32 11.82
N ILE A 101 -9.81 4.31 11.62
CA ILE A 101 -8.84 4.85 12.60
C ILE A 101 -9.10 6.34 12.82
N ARG A 102 -9.26 7.12 11.73
CA ARG A 102 -9.59 8.55 11.81
C ARG A 102 -10.89 8.78 12.56
N GLN A 103 -11.94 8.01 12.27
CA GLN A 103 -13.23 8.12 12.93
C GLN A 103 -13.12 7.82 14.43
N ALA A 104 -12.43 6.76 14.81
CA ALA A 104 -12.20 6.40 16.21
C ALA A 104 -11.38 7.48 16.96
N LEU A 105 -10.41 8.13 16.30
CA LEU A 105 -9.66 9.25 16.86
C LEU A 105 -10.54 10.50 17.05
N ALA A 106 -11.40 10.80 16.06
CA ALA A 106 -12.37 11.89 16.14
C ALA A 106 -13.37 11.68 17.28
N GLN A 107 -13.90 10.45 17.42
CA GLN A 107 -14.80 10.08 18.51
C GLN A 107 -14.13 10.26 19.88
N ARG A 108 -12.89 9.76 20.05
CA ARG A 108 -12.09 9.97 21.27
C ARG A 108 -11.82 11.44 21.56
N ARG A 109 -11.62 12.28 20.52
CA ARG A 109 -11.53 13.74 20.68
C ARG A 109 -12.85 14.33 21.17
N GLY A 110 -13.97 13.93 20.58
CA GLY A 110 -15.32 14.35 20.95
C GLY A 110 -15.65 14.04 22.42
N PHE A 111 -15.39 12.82 22.89
CA PHE A 111 -15.60 12.45 24.29
C PHE A 111 -14.77 13.30 25.26
N ARG A 112 -13.50 13.59 24.93
CA ARG A 112 -12.66 14.49 25.73
C ARG A 112 -13.19 15.92 25.75
N SER A 113 -13.75 16.40 24.63
CA SER A 113 -14.37 17.72 24.55
C SER A 113 -15.63 17.80 25.41
N ARG A 114 -16.56 16.86 25.23
CA ARG A 114 -17.81 16.76 26.00
C ARG A 114 -17.56 16.66 27.50
N ARG A 115 -16.52 15.94 27.92
CA ARG A 115 -16.14 15.85 29.32
C ARG A 115 -15.79 17.22 29.93
N ARG A 116 -15.21 18.14 29.16
CA ARG A 116 -14.89 19.51 29.61
C ARG A 116 -16.07 20.46 29.47
N SER A 117 -16.84 20.37 28.39
CA SER A 117 -17.93 21.33 28.13
C SER A 117 -19.21 21.02 28.89
N LYS A 118 -19.63 19.74 28.93
CA LYS A 118 -20.94 19.32 29.47
C LYS A 118 -20.86 18.64 30.83
N ASN A 119 -19.82 17.83 31.08
CA ASN A 119 -19.77 17.02 32.31
C ASN A 119 -18.98 17.70 33.44
N LEU A 120 -17.79 18.24 33.16
CA LEU A 120 -16.86 18.79 34.15
C LEU A 120 -16.28 20.13 33.65
N ARG A 121 -17.05 21.22 33.81
CA ARG A 121 -16.72 22.58 33.32
C ARG A 121 -15.38 23.13 33.79
N TYR A 122 -14.91 22.69 34.96
CA TYR A 122 -13.63 23.11 35.54
C TYR A 122 -12.40 22.38 34.93
N ARG A 123 -12.61 21.32 34.15
CA ARG A 123 -11.50 20.49 33.66
C ARG A 123 -10.76 21.18 32.51
N LYS A 124 -9.52 21.63 32.76
CA LYS A 124 -8.63 22.20 31.73
C LYS A 124 -8.23 21.17 30.65
N PRO A 125 -8.01 21.61 29.39
CA PRO A 125 -7.43 20.76 28.37
C PRO A 125 -5.97 20.39 28.71
N ARG A 126 -5.56 19.18 28.32
CA ARG A 126 -4.18 18.69 28.46
C ARG A 126 -3.63 18.39 27.07
N PHE A 127 -3.21 19.43 26.37
CA PHE A 127 -2.60 19.30 25.05
C PHE A 127 -1.13 18.90 25.18
N ASP A 128 -0.43 19.47 26.15
CA ASP A 128 1.01 19.27 26.39
C ASP A 128 1.35 17.83 26.79
N ASN A 129 0.39 17.10 27.37
CA ASN A 129 0.53 15.66 27.65
C ASN A 129 0.53 14.77 26.39
N ARG A 130 0.39 15.35 25.19
CA ARG A 130 0.38 14.61 23.93
C ARG A 130 1.72 14.82 23.24
N THR A 131 2.69 13.99 23.61
CA THR A 131 3.98 13.98 22.94
C THR A 131 3.87 13.24 21.60
N ARG A 132 4.64 13.70 20.63
CA ARG A 132 4.87 13.03 19.35
C ARG A 132 6.37 12.80 19.22
N LYS A 133 6.75 11.65 18.69
CA LYS A 133 8.14 11.37 18.39
C LYS A 133 8.57 12.16 17.15
N GLU A 134 9.87 12.30 16.96
CA GLU A 134 10.43 12.66 15.67
C GLU A 134 9.93 11.68 14.60
N ASP A 135 9.65 12.17 13.39
CA ASP A 135 9.02 11.42 12.28
C ASP A 135 7.65 10.79 12.56
N TRP A 136 6.91 11.32 13.53
CA TRP A 136 5.58 10.81 13.84
C TRP A 136 4.60 11.01 12.69
N LEU A 137 4.07 9.91 12.17
CA LEU A 137 2.90 9.93 11.29
C LEU A 137 1.61 9.78 12.11
N PRO A 138 0.53 10.50 11.73
CA PRO A 138 -0.82 10.21 12.20
C PRO A 138 -1.14 8.71 12.08
N PRO A 139 -1.85 8.10 13.06
CA PRO A 139 -2.07 6.65 13.06
C PRO A 139 -2.74 6.11 11.81
N SER A 140 -3.60 6.91 11.16
CA SER A 140 -4.22 6.54 9.88
C SER A 140 -3.23 6.53 8.72
N LEU A 141 -2.23 7.42 8.72
CA LEU A 141 -1.18 7.48 7.70
C LEU A 141 -0.16 6.36 7.92
N GLN A 142 0.31 6.19 9.17
CA GLN A 142 1.21 5.11 9.55
C GLN A 142 0.63 3.73 9.17
N HIS A 143 -0.65 3.51 9.45
CA HIS A 143 -1.33 2.27 9.07
C HIS A 143 -1.24 1.96 7.57
N ARG A 144 -1.34 2.95 6.69
CA ARG A 144 -1.23 2.74 5.24
C ARG A 144 0.18 2.32 4.84
N VAL A 145 1.18 2.94 5.42
CA VAL A 145 2.59 2.60 5.21
C VAL A 145 2.85 1.17 5.68
N ASP A 146 2.54 0.87 6.95
CA ASP A 146 2.78 -0.44 7.56
C ASP A 146 2.05 -1.57 6.83
N ALA A 147 0.78 -1.35 6.47
CA ALA A 147 -0.01 -2.34 5.77
C ALA A 147 0.54 -2.63 4.37
N THR A 148 0.97 -1.58 3.65
CA THR A 148 1.58 -1.73 2.32
C THR A 148 2.90 -2.49 2.42
N MET A 149 3.79 -2.08 3.33
CA MET A 149 5.08 -2.73 3.54
C MET A 149 4.93 -4.19 3.95
N ALA A 150 3.99 -4.50 4.85
CA ALA A 150 3.71 -5.88 5.26
C ALA A 150 3.25 -6.76 4.08
N TRP A 151 2.56 -6.19 3.08
CA TRP A 151 2.18 -6.91 1.87
C TRP A 151 3.31 -7.02 0.86
N VAL A 152 4.12 -5.98 0.68
CA VAL A 152 5.36 -6.04 -0.12
C VAL A 152 6.26 -7.17 0.40
N ASP A 153 6.52 -7.21 1.69
CA ASP A 153 7.34 -8.26 2.32
C ASP A 153 6.75 -9.66 2.12
N LYS A 154 5.42 -9.82 2.21
CA LYS A 154 4.75 -11.10 1.96
C LYS A 154 4.89 -11.53 0.50
N LEU A 155 4.70 -10.62 -0.44
CA LEU A 155 4.82 -10.93 -1.87
C LEU A 155 6.26 -11.29 -2.24
N CYS A 156 7.26 -10.58 -1.70
CA CYS A 156 8.68 -10.92 -1.88
C CYS A 156 9.06 -12.29 -1.28
N ARG A 157 8.32 -12.78 -0.29
CA ARG A 157 8.51 -14.15 0.24
C ARG A 157 7.93 -15.24 -0.66
N TRP A 158 6.97 -14.90 -1.52
CA TRP A 158 6.22 -15.87 -2.33
C TRP A 158 6.53 -15.80 -3.82
N ALA A 159 7.10 -14.70 -4.30
CA ALA A 159 7.53 -14.50 -5.67
C ALA A 159 8.96 -13.92 -5.73
N PRO A 160 9.74 -14.27 -6.76
CA PRO A 160 11.10 -13.77 -6.94
C PRO A 160 11.10 -12.33 -7.49
N VAL A 161 10.67 -11.38 -6.66
CA VAL A 161 10.61 -9.95 -7.01
C VAL A 161 12.02 -9.41 -7.19
N THR A 162 12.33 -8.92 -8.39
CA THR A 162 13.62 -8.30 -8.70
C THR A 162 13.53 -6.79 -8.67
N HIS A 163 12.37 -6.21 -8.99
CA HIS A 163 12.18 -4.77 -9.13
C HIS A 163 10.95 -4.30 -8.36
N LEU A 164 11.01 -3.06 -7.86
CA LEU A 164 9.87 -2.35 -7.28
C LEU A 164 9.61 -1.08 -8.08
N SER A 165 8.36 -0.81 -8.38
CA SER A 165 7.93 0.46 -8.96
C SER A 165 6.77 0.99 -8.14
N MET A 166 6.79 2.29 -7.85
CA MET A 166 5.70 2.96 -7.16
C MET A 166 5.35 4.24 -7.89
N GLU A 167 4.05 4.52 -7.99
CA GLU A 167 3.57 5.82 -8.40
C GLU A 167 3.66 6.78 -7.20
N LEU A 168 4.40 7.88 -7.37
CA LEU A 168 4.47 8.94 -6.37
C LEU A 168 3.75 10.17 -6.89
N VAL A 169 2.64 10.54 -6.25
CA VAL A 169 2.01 11.85 -6.44
C VAL A 169 2.85 12.88 -5.68
N ARG A 170 3.92 13.37 -6.31
CA ARG A 170 4.87 14.33 -5.74
C ARG A 170 4.46 15.80 -5.92
N PHE A 171 3.33 16.06 -6.57
CA PHE A 171 2.92 17.42 -6.88
C PHE A 171 2.25 18.07 -5.66
N ASP A 172 2.95 19.04 -5.08
CA ASP A 172 2.37 19.99 -4.15
C ASP A 172 1.84 21.17 -4.97
N LEU A 173 0.55 21.11 -5.32
CA LEU A 173 -0.09 22.10 -6.19
C LEU A 173 -0.02 23.51 -5.58
N GLN A 174 -0.16 23.64 -4.25
CA GLN A 174 -0.07 24.94 -3.59
C GLN A 174 1.35 25.51 -3.64
N LYS A 175 2.37 24.66 -3.52
CA LYS A 175 3.77 25.10 -3.66
C LYS A 175 4.16 25.42 -5.10
N MET A 176 3.47 24.85 -6.09
CA MET A 176 3.65 25.24 -7.49
C MET A 176 3.08 26.63 -7.77
N GLU A 177 1.96 26.99 -7.15
CA GLU A 177 1.36 28.33 -7.27
C GLU A 177 2.10 29.36 -6.42
N ASN A 178 2.50 29.00 -5.20
CA ASN A 178 3.27 29.84 -4.29
C ASN A 178 4.51 29.08 -3.76
N PRO A 179 5.68 29.23 -4.38
CA PRO A 179 6.91 28.53 -3.98
C PRO A 179 7.36 28.77 -2.54
N GLU A 180 7.01 29.93 -1.98
CA GLU A 180 7.37 30.37 -0.63
C GLU A 180 6.39 29.88 0.44
N ILE A 181 5.30 29.19 0.05
CA ILE A 181 4.27 28.73 0.99
C ILE A 181 4.87 27.87 2.11
N SER A 182 4.54 28.20 3.34
CA SER A 182 5.11 27.56 4.52
C SER A 182 4.13 27.48 5.70
N GLY A 183 4.26 26.40 6.47
CA GLY A 183 3.60 26.27 7.77
C GLY A 183 2.08 26.41 7.74
N ILE A 184 1.57 27.54 8.27
CA ILE A 184 0.14 27.79 8.43
C ILE A 184 -0.54 28.17 7.11
N GLU A 185 0.22 28.65 6.14
CA GLU A 185 -0.29 29.11 4.85
C GLU A 185 -0.91 27.96 4.05
N TYR A 186 -0.44 26.72 4.25
CA TYR A 186 -1.08 25.51 3.71
C TYR A 186 -2.53 25.27 4.20
N GLN A 187 -2.92 25.92 5.30
CA GLN A 187 -4.28 25.84 5.86
C GLN A 187 -5.15 27.02 5.40
N GLN A 188 -4.54 27.97 4.68
CA GLN A 188 -5.13 29.19 4.18
C GLN A 188 -5.33 29.03 2.67
N ASP A 189 -6.43 28.38 2.31
CA ASP A 189 -6.80 28.22 0.89
C ASP A 189 -7.23 29.57 0.29
N THR A 190 -7.45 29.60 -1.02
CA THR A 190 -7.96 30.74 -1.80
C THR A 190 -9.21 31.41 -1.20
N LEU A 191 -10.02 30.65 -0.46
CA LEU A 191 -11.22 31.14 0.23
C LEU A 191 -10.96 31.64 1.66
N LEU A 192 -9.71 31.81 2.08
CA LEU A 192 -9.40 32.42 3.37
C LEU A 192 -9.98 33.84 3.40
N GLY A 193 -10.89 34.09 4.35
CA GLY A 193 -11.56 35.38 4.51
C GLY A 193 -12.87 35.50 3.73
N TYR A 194 -13.21 34.54 2.86
CA TYR A 194 -14.51 34.48 2.22
C TYR A 194 -15.58 33.93 3.17
N GLU A 195 -16.67 34.65 3.34
CA GLU A 195 -17.85 34.08 3.96
C GLU A 195 -18.56 33.11 3.00
N VAL A 196 -19.20 32.07 3.55
CA VAL A 196 -20.02 31.11 2.76
C VAL A 196 -21.07 31.85 1.93
N ARG A 197 -21.59 32.96 2.45
CA ARG A 197 -22.57 33.81 1.77
C ARG A 197 -21.97 34.55 0.57
N GLU A 198 -20.78 35.13 0.72
CA GLU A 198 -20.09 35.85 -0.35
C GLU A 198 -19.73 34.91 -1.50
N TYR A 199 -19.23 33.72 -1.18
CA TYR A 199 -18.91 32.69 -2.18
C TYR A 199 -20.14 32.25 -3.00
N LEU A 200 -21.31 32.13 -2.35
CA LEU A 200 -22.55 31.74 -3.03
C LEU A 200 -23.15 32.86 -3.89
N LEU A 201 -22.76 34.11 -3.67
CA LEU A 201 -23.24 35.26 -4.45
C LEU A 201 -22.37 35.58 -5.67
N GLU A 202 -21.10 35.18 -5.66
CA GLU A 202 -20.17 35.35 -6.80
C GLU A 202 -20.25 34.21 -7.84
N LYS A 203 -20.99 33.14 -7.54
CA LYS A 203 -21.24 32.01 -8.45
C LYS A 203 -22.57 32.14 -9.19
#